data_AF-A0A933TBQ0-F1
#
_entry.id   AF-A0A933TBQ0-F1
#
_cell.length_a   1.000
_cell.length_b   1.000
_cell.length_c   1.000
_cell.angle_alpha   90.00
_cell.angle_beta   90.00
_cell.angle_gamma   90.00
#
_symmetry.space_group_name_H-M   'P 1'
#
loop_
_entity.id
_entity.type
_entity.pdbx_description
1 polymer ?
#
loop_
_entity_poly.entity_id
_entity_poly.type
_entity_poly.pdbx_seq_one_letter_code
_entity_poly.pdbx_strand_id
1 'polypeptide(L)'
;MISLLAALLVLMPVPPASAAVRRDPKVAAKKVALARLALWAARRGTDRVIEQSEAQMMGLRASSDLPLRTVAWDAARCPDGRGRALSVAYNSDGKVMRPVAFVLWRIDVSSPLPTGTYTEGRTFLSRLDGSLARVLGVMEQPPDRGARHISAPVPADAPASARDFQEELSFWLAESSKSPGR
;
A
#
# COMPACT_ATOMS: atom_id res chain seq x y z
N MET A 1 12.89 -36.52 64.61
CA MET A 1 14.24 -36.15 64.13
C MET A 1 14.20 -36.30 62.62
N ILE A 2 13.80 -35.28 61.85
CA ILE A 2 14.57 -34.16 61.29
C ILE A 2 15.85 -34.60 60.54
N SER A 3 15.81 -34.35 59.23
CA SER A 3 16.91 -34.04 58.29
C SER A 3 17.80 -35.19 57.79
N LEU A 4 18.23 -35.24 56.53
CA LEU A 4 18.58 -34.15 55.61
C LEU A 4 18.65 -34.69 54.15
N LEU A 5 18.28 -33.84 53.17
CA LEU A 5 18.88 -33.60 51.83
C LEU A 5 19.59 -34.76 51.08
N ALA A 6 19.60 -34.89 49.76
CA ALA A 6 19.17 -34.12 48.60
C ALA A 6 19.59 -34.92 47.34
N ALA A 7 19.22 -34.41 46.16
CA ALA A 7 19.92 -34.62 44.89
C ALA A 7 19.52 -35.86 44.07
N LEU A 8 18.61 -35.67 43.10
CA LEU A 8 18.90 -35.68 41.66
C LEU A 8 17.57 -35.57 40.88
N LEU A 9 17.15 -34.35 40.58
CA LEU A 9 16.19 -34.08 39.50
C LEU A 9 16.92 -33.18 38.51
N VAL A 10 17.79 -33.82 37.75
CA VAL A 10 18.63 -33.22 36.74
C VAL A 10 17.90 -33.34 35.40
N LEU A 11 17.63 -32.17 34.80
CA LEU A 11 17.48 -31.92 33.37
C LEU A 11 16.28 -32.57 32.67
N MET A 12 15.09 -32.00 32.91
CA MET A 12 14.16 -31.80 31.80
C MET A 12 14.40 -30.42 31.20
N PRO A 13 14.66 -30.28 29.89
CA PRO A 13 14.62 -28.98 29.25
C PRO A 13 13.17 -28.49 29.30
N VAL A 14 12.90 -27.56 30.21
CA VAL A 14 11.73 -26.69 30.15
C VAL A 14 11.83 -25.98 28.79
N PRO A 15 10.88 -26.18 27.85
CA PRO A 15 10.88 -25.39 26.63
C PRO A 15 10.82 -23.92 27.07
N PRO A 16 11.67 -23.03 26.53
CA PRO A 16 11.67 -21.65 26.95
C PRO A 16 10.25 -21.14 26.81
N ALA A 17 9.73 -20.61 27.92
CA ALA A 17 8.44 -19.95 27.99
C ALA A 17 8.32 -19.07 26.73
N SER A 18 7.39 -19.47 25.85
CA SER A 18 7.07 -18.74 24.64
C SER A 18 6.92 -17.28 25.04
N ALA A 19 7.90 -16.45 24.66
CA ALA A 19 7.87 -15.04 24.93
C ALA A 19 6.51 -14.55 24.44
N ALA A 20 5.64 -14.19 25.38
CA ALA A 20 4.37 -13.57 25.05
C ALA A 20 4.76 -12.32 24.27
N VAL A 21 4.61 -12.41 22.94
CA VAL A 21 4.91 -11.34 22.01
C VAL A 21 4.07 -10.16 22.47
N ARG A 22 4.66 -9.25 23.25
CA ARG A 22 4.02 -8.02 23.70
C ARG A 22 3.63 -7.32 22.41
N ARG A 23 2.33 -7.38 22.07
CA ARG A 23 1.78 -6.74 20.89
C ARG A 23 1.98 -5.26 21.10
N ASP A 24 2.98 -4.68 20.45
CA ASP A 24 3.22 -3.25 20.45
C ASP A 24 1.92 -2.54 20.01
N PRO A 25 1.29 -1.72 20.88
CA PRO A 25 0.05 -1.02 20.56
C PRO A 25 0.13 -0.19 19.27
N LYS A 26 1.32 0.35 18.94
CA LYS A 26 1.52 1.12 17.71
C LYS A 26 1.43 0.23 16.47
N VAL A 27 2.01 -0.97 16.52
CA VAL A 27 1.93 -1.96 15.43
C VAL A 27 0.48 -2.44 15.25
N ALA A 28 -0.23 -2.69 16.35
CA ALA A 28 -1.65 -3.06 16.29
C ALA A 28 -2.51 -1.94 15.69
N ALA A 29 -2.33 -0.69 16.12
CA ALA A 29 -3.04 0.47 15.60
C ALA A 29 -2.79 0.67 14.09
N LYS A 30 -1.53 0.53 13.64
CA LYS A 30 -1.18 0.61 12.21
C LYS A 30 -1.91 -0.46 11.39
N LYS A 31 -1.93 -1.71 11.85
CA LYS A 31 -2.64 -2.81 11.16
C LYS A 31 -4.14 -2.53 11.04
N VAL A 32 -4.77 -2.02 12.10
CA VAL A 32 -6.19 -1.64 12.07
C VAL A 32 -6.43 -0.49 11.09
N ALA A 33 -5.57 0.53 11.07
CA ALA A 33 -5.70 1.66 10.16
C ALA A 33 -5.57 1.23 8.69
N LEU A 34 -4.61 0.35 8.36
CA LEU A 34 -4.46 -0.21 7.01
C LEU A 34 -5.65 -1.08 6.60
N ALA A 35 -6.18 -1.92 7.50
CA ALA A 35 -7.37 -2.71 7.21
C ALA A 35 -8.60 -1.83 6.94
N ARG A 36 -8.76 -0.75 7.70
CA ARG A 36 -9.81 0.26 7.47
C ARG A 36 -9.62 0.96 6.12
N LEU A 37 -8.39 1.30 5.76
CA LEU A 37 -8.08 1.90 4.46
C LEU A 37 -8.50 0.97 3.31
N ALA A 38 -8.18 -0.32 3.41
CA ALA A 38 -8.56 -1.30 2.39
C ALA A 38 -10.09 -1.42 2.25
N LEU A 39 -10.81 -1.51 3.38
CA LEU A 39 -12.27 -1.55 3.38
C LEU A 39 -12.89 -0.26 2.85
N TRP A 40 -12.33 0.89 3.21
CA TRP A 40 -12.76 2.20 2.71
C TRP A 40 -12.62 2.29 1.20
N ALA A 41 -11.47 1.88 0.66
CA ALA A 41 -11.23 1.81 -0.79
C ALA A 41 -12.23 0.87 -1.46
N ALA A 42 -12.41 -0.36 -0.95
CA ALA A 42 -13.35 -1.34 -1.50
C ALA A 42 -14.81 -0.84 -1.54
N ARG A 43 -15.22 0.02 -0.61
CA ARG A 43 -16.57 0.60 -0.56
C ARG A 43 -16.77 1.80 -1.49
N ARG A 44 -15.70 2.55 -1.79
CA ARG A 44 -15.80 3.85 -2.47
C ARG A 44 -15.25 3.88 -3.87
N GLY A 45 -14.27 3.05 -4.18
CA GLY A 45 -13.68 3.08 -5.50
C GLY A 45 -14.52 2.29 -6.51
N THR A 46 -14.15 2.46 -7.77
CA THR A 46 -14.70 1.70 -8.88
C THR A 46 -13.80 0.52 -9.16
N ASP A 47 -14.42 -0.64 -9.32
CA ASP A 47 -13.73 -1.86 -9.66
C ASP A 47 -13.27 -1.83 -11.12
N ARG A 48 -11.97 -2.05 -11.34
CA ARG A 48 -11.32 -2.10 -12.65
C ARG A 48 -10.44 -3.33 -12.73
N VAL A 49 -10.44 -3.97 -13.90
CA VAL A 49 -9.45 -4.99 -14.25
C VAL A 49 -8.16 -4.27 -14.63
N ILE A 50 -7.05 -4.63 -14.00
CA ILE A 50 -5.72 -4.16 -14.41
C ILE A 50 -5.24 -5.02 -15.57
N GLU A 51 -4.78 -4.39 -16.64
CA GLU A 51 -4.14 -5.10 -17.74
C GLU A 51 -2.85 -5.80 -17.27
N GLN A 52 -2.54 -6.95 -17.87
CA GLN A 52 -1.36 -7.73 -17.49
C GLN A 52 -0.05 -6.93 -17.62
N SER A 53 0.05 -6.08 -18.66
CA SER A 53 1.17 -5.18 -18.91
C SER A 53 1.37 -4.17 -17.77
N GLU A 54 0.29 -3.57 -17.28
CA GLU A 54 0.29 -2.61 -16.16
C GLU A 54 0.63 -3.31 -14.84
N ALA A 55 0.07 -4.50 -14.59
CA ALA A 55 0.39 -5.31 -13.40
C ALA A 55 1.89 -5.70 -13.36
N GLN A 56 2.45 -6.12 -14.49
CA GLN A 56 3.87 -6.44 -14.63
C GLN A 56 4.75 -5.21 -14.40
N MET A 57 4.37 -4.07 -14.98
CA MET A 57 5.06 -2.80 -14.77
C MET A 57 5.08 -2.40 -13.29
N MET A 58 3.95 -2.54 -12.60
CA MET A 58 3.84 -2.30 -11.15
C MET A 58 4.60 -3.33 -10.30
N GLY A 59 5.01 -4.46 -10.86
CA GLY A 59 5.66 -5.54 -10.10
C GLY A 59 4.68 -6.35 -9.25
N LEU A 60 3.38 -6.25 -9.57
CA LEU A 60 2.36 -7.11 -9.01
C LEU A 60 2.51 -8.47 -9.71
N ARG A 61 3.12 -9.44 -9.01
CA ARG A 61 3.07 -10.82 -9.48
C ARG A 61 1.60 -11.24 -9.49
N ALA A 62 1.07 -11.58 -10.66
CA ALA A 62 -0.12 -12.40 -10.75
C ALA A 62 0.21 -13.74 -10.07
N SER A 63 -0.11 -13.87 -8.79
CA SER A 63 0.12 -15.09 -8.02
C SER A 63 -0.92 -16.18 -8.33
N SER A 64 -1.71 -15.99 -9.38
CA SER A 64 -2.78 -16.87 -9.83
C SER A 64 -3.18 -16.53 -11.26
N ASP A 65 -3.78 -17.48 -11.98
CA ASP A 65 -4.43 -17.30 -13.29
C ASP A 65 -5.66 -16.37 -13.27
N LEU A 66 -5.79 -15.55 -12.23
CA LEU A 66 -6.95 -14.73 -11.93
C LEU A 66 -6.65 -13.27 -12.25
N PRO A 67 -7.62 -12.51 -12.79
CA PRO A 67 -7.42 -11.11 -13.15
C PRO A 67 -7.16 -10.29 -11.89
N LEU A 68 -6.06 -9.53 -11.92
CA LEU A 68 -5.76 -8.54 -10.91
C LEU A 68 -6.73 -7.37 -11.08
N ARG A 69 -7.40 -6.99 -10.00
CA ARG A 69 -8.37 -5.90 -10.01
C ARG A 69 -7.98 -4.82 -9.03
N THR A 70 -8.37 -3.59 -9.31
CA THR A 70 -8.25 -2.45 -8.41
C THR A 70 -9.60 -1.85 -8.13
N VAL A 71 -9.79 -1.45 -6.88
CA VAL A 71 -10.87 -0.54 -6.53
C VAL A 71 -10.26 0.86 -6.43
N ALA A 72 -10.42 1.65 -7.49
CA ALA A 72 -9.79 2.96 -7.65
C ALA A 72 -10.73 4.09 -7.25
N TRP A 73 -10.26 5.01 -6.42
CA TRP A 73 -10.93 6.29 -6.22
C TRP A 73 -10.19 7.36 -7.02
N ASP A 74 -10.83 7.84 -8.09
CA ASP A 74 -10.25 8.81 -9.02
C ASP A 74 -10.32 10.23 -8.45
N ALA A 75 -9.13 10.85 -8.39
CA ALA A 75 -8.85 12.29 -8.41
C ALA A 75 -9.70 13.21 -7.53
N ALA A 76 -9.50 13.16 -6.20
CA ALA A 76 -9.68 14.41 -5.46
C ALA A 76 -8.48 15.33 -5.70
N ARG A 77 -8.77 16.56 -6.14
CA ARG A 77 -7.84 17.66 -5.97
C ARG A 77 -7.64 17.84 -4.47
N CYS A 78 -6.43 17.57 -4.02
CA CYS A 78 -6.07 17.74 -2.63
C CYS A 78 -5.80 19.22 -2.35
N PRO A 79 -5.87 19.67 -1.07
CA PRO A 79 -5.62 21.07 -0.72
C PRO A 79 -4.26 21.60 -1.15
N ASP A 80 -3.29 20.72 -1.36
CA ASP A 80 -1.94 21.02 -1.87
C ASP A 80 -1.85 21.06 -3.41
N GLY A 81 -2.99 21.00 -4.12
CA GLY A 81 -3.08 21.07 -5.57
C GLY A 81 -2.81 19.77 -6.30
N ARG A 82 -2.29 18.74 -5.61
CA ARG A 82 -1.92 17.46 -6.23
C ARG A 82 -3.13 16.58 -6.54
N GLY A 83 -3.04 15.86 -7.65
CA GLY A 83 -3.97 14.78 -7.99
C GLY A 83 -3.53 13.51 -7.29
N ARG A 84 -4.45 12.83 -6.61
CA ARG A 84 -4.16 11.55 -5.93
C ARG A 84 -5.22 10.51 -6.27
N ALA A 85 -4.77 9.27 -6.38
CA ALA A 85 -5.63 8.10 -6.48
C ALA A 85 -5.11 6.99 -5.56
N LEU A 86 -6.06 6.24 -4.98
CA LEU A 86 -5.78 5.06 -4.19
C LEU A 86 -6.45 3.87 -4.85
N SER A 87 -5.70 2.77 -4.93
CA SER A 87 -6.21 1.48 -5.34
C SER A 87 -5.77 0.38 -4.38
N VAL A 88 -6.65 -0.59 -4.14
CA VAL A 88 -6.28 -1.86 -3.50
C VAL A 88 -6.27 -2.92 -4.58
N ALA A 89 -5.10 -3.52 -4.82
CA ALA A 89 -4.98 -4.65 -5.72
C ALA A 89 -5.45 -5.92 -5.01
N TYR A 90 -6.24 -6.74 -5.69
CA TYR A 90 -6.71 -8.02 -5.14
C TYR A 90 -6.74 -9.14 -6.18
N ASN A 91 -6.53 -10.37 -5.70
CA ASN A 91 -6.82 -11.58 -6.47
C ASN A 91 -8.31 -11.93 -6.27
N SER A 92 -8.99 -12.34 -7.35
CA SER A 92 -10.39 -12.76 -7.29
C SER A 92 -10.61 -14.07 -8.05
N ASP A 93 -11.11 -15.10 -7.36
CA ASP A 93 -11.53 -16.37 -7.97
C ASP A 93 -13.03 -16.37 -8.34
N GLY A 94 -13.65 -15.18 -8.38
CA GLY A 94 -15.09 -15.00 -8.57
C GLY A 94 -15.94 -15.23 -7.31
N LYS A 95 -15.36 -15.71 -6.20
CA LYS A 95 -16.07 -15.95 -4.93
C LYS A 95 -15.45 -15.20 -3.75
N VAL A 96 -14.13 -15.05 -3.74
CA VAL A 96 -13.36 -14.43 -2.66
C VAL A 96 -12.41 -13.39 -3.24
N MET A 97 -12.42 -12.20 -2.67
CA MET A 97 -11.44 -11.15 -2.95
C MET A 97 -10.36 -11.16 -1.87
N ARG A 98 -9.10 -11.35 -2.27
CA ARG A 98 -7.96 -11.29 -1.35
C ARG A 98 -7.07 -10.11 -1.70
N PRO A 99 -6.98 -9.07 -0.84
CA PRO A 99 -6.08 -7.97 -1.11
C PRO A 99 -4.63 -8.48 -1.15
N VAL A 100 -3.82 -7.91 -2.03
CA VAL A 100 -2.41 -8.27 -2.20
C VAL A 100 -1.49 -7.06 -2.00
N ALA A 101 -1.95 -5.85 -2.34
CA ALA A 101 -1.17 -4.63 -2.20
C ALA A 101 -2.05 -3.38 -2.20
N PHE A 102 -1.47 -2.28 -1.72
CA PHE A 102 -1.96 -0.93 -2.01
C PHE A 102 -1.16 -0.34 -3.17
N VAL A 103 -1.85 0.31 -4.09
CA VAL A 103 -1.28 1.12 -5.17
C VAL A 103 -1.68 2.56 -4.91
N LEU A 104 -0.71 3.39 -4.54
CA LEU A 104 -0.90 4.82 -4.29
C LEU A 104 -0.37 5.57 -5.50
N TRP A 105 -1.20 6.39 -6.13
CA TRP A 105 -0.79 7.21 -7.26
C TRP A 105 -0.93 8.68 -6.93
N ARG A 106 0.06 9.46 -7.36
CA ARG A 106 0.13 10.91 -7.18
C ARG A 106 0.60 11.54 -8.47
N ILE A 107 -0.05 12.61 -8.92
CA ILE A 107 0.54 13.57 -9.85
C ILE A 107 0.85 14.85 -9.10
N ASP A 108 2.11 15.27 -9.19
CA ASP A 108 2.56 16.57 -8.75
C ASP A 108 2.19 17.61 -9.81
N VAL A 109 0.95 18.13 -9.73
CA VAL A 109 0.50 19.27 -10.55
C VAL A 109 0.30 20.49 -9.66
N SER A 110 0.91 21.61 -10.00
CA SER A 110 0.43 22.94 -9.65
C SER A 110 -0.32 23.49 -10.86
N SER A 111 -1.64 23.61 -10.78
CA SER A 111 -2.43 24.24 -11.84
C SER A 111 -2.29 25.77 -11.75
N PRO A 112 -2.31 26.52 -12.87
CA PRO A 112 -2.30 26.07 -14.27
C PRO A 112 -0.89 25.80 -14.83
N LEU A 113 -0.73 24.72 -15.60
CA LEU A 113 0.51 24.44 -16.33
C LEU A 113 0.43 24.96 -17.78
N PRO A 114 1.55 25.46 -18.35
CA PRO A 114 1.63 25.80 -19.77
C PRO A 114 1.39 24.59 -20.68
N THR A 115 0.79 24.82 -21.85
CA THR A 115 0.59 23.81 -22.89
C THR A 115 1.91 23.13 -23.27
N GLY A 116 1.94 21.79 -23.22
CA GLY A 116 3.12 20.99 -23.55
C GLY A 116 4.10 20.75 -22.40
N THR A 117 3.78 21.17 -21.17
CA THR A 117 4.55 20.80 -19.98
C THR A 117 4.24 19.36 -19.59
N TYR A 118 5.26 18.61 -19.22
CA TYR A 118 5.08 17.28 -18.64
C TYR A 118 4.69 17.41 -17.17
N THR A 119 3.72 16.61 -16.73
CA THR A 119 3.44 16.43 -15.31
C THR A 119 4.21 15.25 -14.78
N GLU A 120 4.87 15.43 -13.64
CA GLU A 120 5.55 14.34 -12.94
C GLU A 120 4.58 13.68 -11.97
N GLY A 121 4.56 12.36 -11.98
CA GLY A 121 3.77 11.55 -11.08
C GLY A 121 4.59 10.40 -10.51
N ARG A 122 4.09 9.83 -9.41
CA ARG A 122 4.66 8.67 -8.76
C ARG A 122 3.57 7.67 -8.44
N THR A 123 3.85 6.41 -8.74
CA THR A 123 3.06 5.26 -8.29
C THR A 123 3.87 4.50 -7.26
N PHE A 124 3.33 4.40 -6.05
CA PHE A 124 3.91 3.63 -4.96
C PHE A 124 3.15 2.33 -4.80
N LEU A 125 3.86 1.21 -4.92
CA LEU A 125 3.34 -0.09 -4.54
C LEU A 125 3.73 -0.37 -3.09
N SER A 126 2.74 -0.54 -2.22
CA SER A 126 2.92 -0.93 -0.83
C SER A 126 2.39 -2.32 -0.56
N ARG A 127 3.11 -3.07 0.28
CA ARG A 127 2.57 -4.29 0.89
C ARG A 127 1.43 -3.93 1.86
N LEU A 128 0.63 -4.93 2.23
CA LEU A 128 -0.50 -4.74 3.15
C LEU A 128 -0.10 -4.36 4.58
N ASP A 129 1.18 -4.51 4.94
CA ASP A 129 1.75 -4.04 6.21
C ASP A 129 2.15 -2.55 6.18
N GLY A 130 1.94 -1.87 5.05
CA GLY A 130 2.30 -0.47 4.83
C GLY A 130 3.79 -0.25 4.61
N SER A 131 4.54 -1.27 4.19
CA SER A 131 5.93 -1.12 3.72
C SER A 131 5.98 -0.90 2.21
N LEU A 132 6.87 0.00 1.78
CA LEU A 132 7.11 0.30 0.37
C LEU A 132 7.77 -0.89 -0.31
N ALA A 133 7.16 -1.38 -1.39
CA ALA A 133 7.68 -2.47 -2.20
C ALA A 133 8.34 -1.97 -3.50
N ARG A 134 7.73 -0.99 -4.17
CA ARG A 134 8.21 -0.47 -5.45
C ARG A 134 7.74 0.97 -5.68
N VAL A 135 8.50 1.71 -6.48
CA VAL A 135 8.11 3.02 -6.99
C VAL A 135 8.25 3.05 -8.51
N LEU A 136 7.26 3.61 -9.18
CA LEU A 136 7.33 3.98 -10.59
C LEU A 136 7.19 5.50 -10.71
N GLY A 137 8.11 6.13 -11.42
CA GLY A 137 7.94 7.51 -11.89
C GLY A 137 7.11 7.49 -13.17
N VAL A 138 6.15 8.39 -13.29
CA VAL A 138 5.30 8.56 -14.46
C VAL A 138 5.47 10.00 -14.96
N MET A 139 5.80 10.17 -16.24
CA MET A 139 5.69 11.46 -16.90
C MET A 139 4.46 11.43 -17.79
N GLU A 140 3.51 12.33 -17.53
CA GLU A 140 2.28 12.46 -18.31
C GLU A 140 2.36 13.72 -19.19
N GLN A 141 1.99 13.56 -20.46
CA GLN A 141 1.82 14.67 -21.40
C GLN A 141 0.34 15.06 -21.45
N PRO A 142 0.02 16.32 -21.75
CA PRO A 142 -1.36 16.70 -21.96
C PRO A 142 -1.97 15.91 -23.15
N PRO A 143 -3.28 15.61 -23.08
CA PRO A 143 -3.94 14.64 -23.98
C PRO A 143 -3.93 15.06 -25.46
N ASP A 144 -3.69 16.33 -25.77
CA ASP A 144 -3.59 16.88 -27.13
C ASP A 144 -2.32 16.48 -27.89
N ARG A 145 -1.28 15.97 -27.20
CA ARG A 145 0.02 15.60 -27.81
C ARG A 145 0.24 14.10 -28.02
N GLY A 146 -0.78 13.26 -27.86
CA GLY A 146 -0.67 11.82 -28.09
C GLY A 146 0.02 11.07 -26.95
N ALA A 147 -0.29 11.45 -25.70
CA ALA A 147 -0.01 10.77 -24.43
C ALA A 147 1.15 9.75 -24.47
N ARG A 148 2.40 10.20 -24.33
CA ARG A 148 3.51 9.28 -24.01
C ARG A 148 3.69 9.20 -22.50
N HIS A 149 3.06 8.20 -21.87
CA HIS A 149 3.38 7.79 -20.50
C HIS A 149 4.79 7.18 -20.47
N ILE A 150 5.76 7.90 -19.92
CA ILE A 150 7.06 7.31 -19.59
C ILE A 150 6.97 6.82 -18.16
N SER A 151 6.85 5.50 -18.00
CA SER A 151 6.90 4.84 -16.70
C SER A 151 8.28 4.24 -16.48
N ALA A 152 9.05 4.81 -15.55
CA ALA A 152 10.40 4.34 -15.22
C ALA A 152 10.46 3.85 -13.77
N PRO A 153 11.08 2.68 -13.50
CA PRO A 153 11.33 2.24 -12.13
C PRO A 153 12.20 3.25 -11.38
N VAL A 154 11.80 3.58 -10.15
CA VAL A 154 12.61 4.38 -9.22
C VAL A 154 13.03 3.48 -8.06
N PRO A 155 14.29 3.57 -7.58
CA PRO A 155 14.73 2.78 -6.43
C PRO A 155 13.83 3.05 -5.21
N ALA A 156 13.28 1.98 -4.62
CA ALA A 156 12.37 2.07 -3.47
C ALA A 156 13.10 2.46 -2.18
N ASP A 157 14.40 2.17 -2.11
CA ASP A 157 15.31 2.49 -1.01
C ASP A 157 15.89 3.91 -1.09
N ALA A 158 15.63 4.64 -2.19
CA ALA A 158 16.02 6.04 -2.27
C ALA A 158 15.33 6.84 -1.14
N PRO A 159 16.06 7.70 -0.39
CA PRO A 159 15.49 8.44 0.73
C PRO A 159 14.23 9.25 0.37
N ALA A 160 14.20 9.84 -0.83
CA ALA A 160 13.05 10.57 -1.34
C ALA A 160 11.83 9.67 -1.59
N SER A 161 12.03 8.43 -2.05
CA SER A 161 10.95 7.46 -2.28
C SER A 161 10.26 7.09 -0.97
N ALA A 162 11.05 6.81 0.08
CA ALA A 162 10.54 6.44 1.39
C ALA A 162 9.75 7.59 2.04
N ARG A 163 10.29 8.81 2.02
CA ARG A 163 9.61 9.99 2.57
C ARG A 163 8.30 10.28 1.84
N ASP A 164 8.35 10.39 0.52
CA ASP A 164 7.17 10.68 -0.29
C ASP A 164 6.10 9.60 -0.13
N PHE A 165 6.50 8.32 -0.04
CA PHE A 165 5.57 7.24 0.28
C PHE A 165 4.91 7.40 1.65
N GLN A 166 5.66 7.76 2.70
CA GLN A 166 5.08 7.97 4.03
C GLN A 166 4.10 9.14 4.04
N GLU A 167 4.36 10.22 3.31
CA GLU A 167 3.44 11.34 3.14
C GLU A 167 2.13 10.87 2.49
N GLU A 168 2.22 10.13 1.38
CA GLU A 168 1.05 9.63 0.66
C GLU A 168 0.26 8.61 1.48
N LEU A 169 0.93 7.68 2.16
CA LEU A 169 0.26 6.72 3.04
C LEU A 169 -0.44 7.44 4.20
N SER A 170 0.20 8.44 4.81
CA SER A 170 -0.37 9.20 5.92
C SER A 170 -1.61 9.99 5.49
N PHE A 171 -1.57 10.60 4.30
CA PHE A 171 -2.72 11.28 3.70
C PHE A 171 -3.92 10.33 3.59
N TRP A 172 -3.73 9.15 2.98
CA TRP A 172 -4.82 8.19 2.77
C TRP A 172 -5.35 7.59 4.07
N LEU A 173 -4.47 7.29 5.04
CA LEU A 173 -4.88 6.84 6.36
C LEU A 173 -5.75 7.90 7.05
N ALA A 174 -5.37 9.18 6.99
CA ALA A 174 -6.17 10.26 7.53
C ALA A 174 -7.51 10.38 6.80
N GLU A 175 -7.53 10.32 5.47
CA GLU A 175 -8.76 10.44 4.69
C GLU A 175 -9.76 9.31 4.99
N SER A 176 -9.28 8.06 5.08
CA SER A 176 -10.12 6.92 5.44
C SER A 176 -10.72 7.02 6.84
N SER A 177 -10.06 7.75 7.76
CA SER A 177 -10.55 7.94 9.13
C SER A 177 -11.67 8.98 9.24
N LYS A 178 -11.77 9.92 8.28
CA LYS A 178 -12.79 10.98 8.27
C LYS A 178 -14.17 10.51 7.82
N SER A 179 -14.26 9.36 7.15
CA SER A 179 -15.51 8.82 6.63
C SER A 179 -16.00 7.64 7.48
N PRO A 180 -16.72 7.86 8.60
CA PRO A 180 -17.49 6.79 9.20
C PRO A 180 -18.55 6.36 8.18
N GLY A 181 -18.60 5.05 7.89
CA GLY A 181 -19.40 4.49 6.80
C GLY A 181 -20.83 5.04 6.79
N ARG A 182 -21.24 5.58 5.64
CA ARG A 182 -22.65 5.69 5.28
C ARG A 182 -23.16 4.30 4.88
#